data_AF-A0A923WSY8-F1
#
_entry.id   AF-A0A923WSY8-F1
#
_cell.length_a   1.000
_cell.length_b   1.000
_cell.length_c   1.000
_cell.angle_alpha   90.00
_cell.angle_beta   90.00
_cell.angle_gamma   90.00
#
_symmetry.space_group_name_H-M   'P 1'
#
loop_
_entity.id
_entity.type
_entity.pdbx_description
1 polymer ?
#
loop_
_entity_poly.entity_id
_entity_poly.type
_entity_poly.pdbx_seq_one_letter_code
_entity_poly.pdbx_strand_id
1 'polypeptide(L)'
;LWNALDLVAERIRALGEYAPGSYKQFAALTSIKESEKVPKATKMIEELLEGHEIVIQTARKLFPLAEDQHDEVSCDLLTQRLQVHEKTAWMLRSLLAT
;
A
#
# COMPACT_ATOMS: atom_id res chain seq x y z
N LEU A 1 3.77 8.61 5.12
CA LEU A 1 3.58 7.18 4.74
C LEU A 1 3.61 6.28 5.98
N TRP A 2 4.61 6.40 6.86
CA TRP A 2 4.75 5.50 8.03
C TRP A 2 3.54 5.50 8.99
N ASN A 3 2.92 6.66 9.26
CA ASN A 3 1.72 6.76 10.11
C ASN A 3 0.53 5.88 9.66
N ALA A 4 0.52 5.42 8.40
CA ALA A 4 -0.55 4.58 7.89
C ALA A 4 -0.53 3.15 8.46
N LEU A 5 0.65 2.68 8.89
CA LEU A 5 0.81 1.34 9.47
C LEU A 5 -0.09 1.15 10.68
N ASP A 6 -0.10 2.14 11.57
CA ASP A 6 -0.86 2.12 12.80
C ASP A 6 -2.37 2.13 12.52
N LEU A 7 -2.84 3.06 11.69
CA LEU A 7 -4.25 3.14 11.27
C LEU A 7 -4.76 1.82 10.66
N VAL A 8 -3.94 1.16 9.84
CA VAL A 8 -4.29 -0.14 9.25
C VAL A 8 -4.30 -1.25 10.30
N ALA A 9 -3.30 -1.28 11.20
CA ALA A 9 -3.24 -2.27 12.27
C ALA A 9 -4.42 -2.12 13.25
N GLU A 10 -4.72 -0.90 13.67
CA GLU A 10 -5.87 -0.57 14.52
C GLU A 10 -7.18 -0.96 13.83
N ARG A 11 -7.33 -0.70 12.52
CA ARG A 11 -8.52 -1.13 11.79
C ARG A 11 -8.67 -2.64 11.76
N ILE A 12 -7.60 -3.40 11.53
CA ILE A 12 -7.61 -4.87 11.60
C ILE A 12 -8.03 -5.34 13.00
N ARG A 13 -7.49 -4.74 14.06
CA ARG A 13 -7.87 -5.05 15.45
C ARG A 13 -9.33 -4.72 15.75
N ALA A 14 -9.85 -3.61 15.22
CA ALA A 14 -11.24 -3.19 15.38
C ALA A 14 -12.22 -4.17 14.70
N LEU A 15 -11.78 -4.87 13.65
CA LEU A 15 -12.52 -5.96 12.99
C LEU A 15 -12.44 -7.30 13.75
N GLY A 16 -11.76 -7.37 14.89
CA GLY A 16 -11.63 -8.57 15.73
C GLY A 16 -10.44 -9.46 15.38
N GLU A 17 -9.66 -9.11 14.35
CA GLU A 17 -8.52 -9.91 13.88
C GLU A 17 -7.19 -9.44 14.48
N TYR A 18 -6.17 -10.29 14.51
CA TYR A 18 -4.83 -9.90 14.97
C TYR A 18 -4.01 -9.29 13.83
N ALA A 19 -3.57 -8.04 14.02
CA ALA A 19 -2.69 -7.38 13.07
C ALA A 19 -1.33 -8.09 13.00
N PRO A 20 -0.80 -8.40 11.80
CA PRO A 20 0.57 -8.89 11.64
C PRO A 20 1.57 -7.88 12.20
N GLY A 21 2.59 -8.37 12.93
CA GLY A 21 3.55 -7.50 13.62
C GLY A 21 5.01 -7.92 13.48
N SER A 22 5.28 -9.10 12.92
CA SER A 22 6.65 -9.59 12.70
C SER A 22 7.05 -9.48 11.23
N TYR A 23 8.34 -9.25 10.98
CA TYR A 23 8.90 -9.22 9.63
C TYR A 23 8.61 -10.51 8.84
N LYS A 24 8.59 -11.67 9.50
CA LYS A 24 8.23 -12.95 8.88
C LYS A 24 6.81 -12.95 8.34
N GLN A 25 5.85 -12.40 9.10
CA GLN A 25 4.46 -12.30 8.64
C GLN A 25 4.34 -11.31 7.48
N PHE A 26 5.02 -10.16 7.57
CA PHE A 26 5.02 -9.19 6.46
C PHE A 26 5.62 -9.77 5.18
N ALA A 27 6.74 -10.48 5.27
CA ALA A 27 7.37 -11.15 4.14
C ALA A 27 6.48 -12.24 3.51
N ALA A 28 5.65 -12.91 4.31
CA ALA A 28 4.71 -13.91 3.81
C ALA A 28 3.46 -13.30 3.14
N LEU A 29 3.10 -12.06 3.47
CA LEU A 29 1.87 -11.39 3.00
C LEU A 29 2.12 -10.38 1.87
N THR A 30 3.34 -9.85 1.75
CA THR A 30 3.67 -8.81 0.78
C THR A 30 3.67 -9.36 -0.65
N SER A 31 3.22 -8.54 -1.60
CA SER A 31 3.42 -8.75 -3.05
C SER A 31 4.57 -7.89 -3.61
N ILE A 32 5.17 -7.03 -2.78
CA ILE A 32 6.29 -6.17 -3.16
C ILE A 32 7.58 -6.98 -3.01
N LYS A 33 8.39 -7.00 -4.07
CA LYS A 33 9.68 -7.68 -4.08
C LYS A 33 10.75 -6.80 -3.44
N GLU A 34 11.61 -7.42 -2.63
CA GLU A 34 12.78 -6.73 -2.09
C GLU A 34 13.87 -6.58 -3.15
N SER A 35 14.61 -5.47 -3.08
CA SER A 35 15.77 -5.24 -3.94
C SER A 35 17.02 -5.80 -3.25
N GLU A 36 17.70 -6.76 -3.90
CA GLU A 36 18.87 -7.44 -3.31
C GLU A 36 20.17 -6.63 -3.40
N LYS A 37 20.18 -5.56 -4.21
CA LYS A 37 21.35 -4.73 -4.49
C LYS A 37 20.97 -3.26 -4.42
N VAL A 38 21.95 -2.37 -4.49
CA VAL A 38 21.71 -0.92 -4.62
C VAL A 38 21.67 -0.60 -6.12
N PRO A 39 20.49 -0.39 -6.73
CA PRO A 39 20.41 -0.13 -8.16
C PRO A 39 20.75 1.33 -8.48
N LYS A 40 20.80 1.69 -9.77
CA LYS A 40 20.96 3.10 -10.18
C LYS A 40 19.71 3.90 -9.81
N ALA A 41 19.87 5.22 -9.64
CA ALA A 41 18.78 6.12 -9.24
C ALA A 41 17.50 5.97 -10.07
N THR A 42 17.60 5.89 -11.40
CA THR A 42 16.44 5.65 -12.28
C THR A 42 15.70 4.37 -11.93
N LYS A 43 16.45 3.29 -11.67
CA LYS A 43 15.88 2.00 -11.31
C LYS A 43 15.26 2.01 -9.91
N MET A 44 15.81 2.77 -8.96
CA MET A 44 15.18 3.01 -7.66
C MET A 44 13.81 3.68 -7.81
N ILE A 45 13.68 4.65 -8.72
CA ILE A 45 12.41 5.35 -9.00
C ILE A 45 11.39 4.39 -9.63
N GLU A 46 11.82 3.55 -10.58
CA GLU A 46 10.96 2.51 -11.17
C GLU A 46 10.44 1.52 -10.11
N GLU A 47 11.34 0.98 -9.27
CA GLU A 47 10.98 0.03 -8.21
C GLU A 47 10.04 0.67 -7.18
N LEU A 48 10.27 1.95 -6.84
CA LEU A 48 9.39 2.70 -5.94
C LEU A 48 8.01 2.92 -6.57
N LEU A 49 7.95 3.28 -7.86
CA LEU A 49 6.69 3.43 -8.59
C LEU A 49 5.91 2.11 -8.61
N GLU A 50 6.57 1.01 -8.94
CA GLU A 50 5.97 -0.33 -8.93
C GLU A 50 5.38 -0.67 -7.55
N GLY A 51 6.12 -0.41 -6.47
CA GLY A 51 5.63 -0.61 -5.10
C GLY A 51 4.37 0.20 -4.79
N HIS A 52 4.30 1.46 -5.22
CA HIS A 52 3.10 2.28 -5.08
C HIS A 52 1.91 1.73 -5.89
N GLU A 53 2.15 1.26 -7.12
CA GLU A 53 1.10 0.68 -7.97
C GLU A 53 0.55 -0.63 -7.40
N ILE A 54 1.40 -1.48 -6.82
CA ILE A 54 0.97 -2.71 -6.11
C ILE A 54 0.02 -2.37 -4.94
N VAL A 55 0.34 -1.35 -4.16
CA VAL A 55 -0.53 -0.91 -3.04
C VAL A 55 -1.86 -0.36 -3.56
N ILE A 56 -1.85 0.44 -4.64
CA ILE A 56 -3.07 0.96 -5.28
C ILE A 56 -3.96 -0.19 -5.75
N GLN A 57 -3.38 -1.17 -6.45
CA GLN A 57 -4.13 -2.33 -6.93
C GLN A 57 -4.72 -3.16 -5.78
N THR A 58 -3.96 -3.34 -4.69
CA THR A 58 -4.42 -4.07 -3.50
C THR A 58 -5.60 -3.34 -2.85
N ALA A 59 -5.50 -2.02 -2.65
CA ALA A 59 -6.59 -1.23 -2.09
C ALA A 59 -7.85 -1.24 -2.98
N ARG A 60 -7.68 -1.11 -4.31
CA ARG A 60 -8.80 -1.18 -5.28
C ARG A 60 -9.50 -2.55 -5.29
N LYS A 61 -8.77 -3.64 -5.06
CA LYS A 61 -9.36 -4.98 -4.94
C LYS A 61 -10.13 -5.17 -3.64
N LEU A 62 -9.70 -4.52 -2.57
CA LEU A 62 -10.35 -4.60 -1.25
C LEU A 62 -11.59 -3.71 -1.16
N PHE A 63 -11.62 -2.59 -1.90
CA PHE A 63 -12.69 -1.60 -1.82
C PHE A 63 -14.10 -2.18 -2.03
N PRO A 64 -14.37 -2.99 -3.09
CA PRO A 64 -15.70 -3.57 -3.29
C PRO A 64 -16.10 -4.54 -2.17
N LEU A 65 -15.13 -5.21 -1.54
CA LEU A 65 -15.41 -6.12 -0.41
C LEU A 65 -15.82 -5.35 0.84
N ALA A 66 -15.16 -4.22 1.13
CA ALA A 66 -15.54 -3.36 2.24
C ALA A 66 -16.90 -2.69 1.98
N GLU A 67 -17.15 -2.27 0.75
CA GLU A 67 -18.41 -1.64 0.35
C GLU A 67 -19.61 -2.60 0.45
N ASP A 68 -19.46 -3.84 -0.02
CA ASP A 68 -20.49 -4.90 0.06
C ASP A 68 -20.87 -5.26 1.51
N GLN A 69 -19.92 -5.10 2.44
CA GLN A 69 -20.15 -5.33 3.86
C GLN A 69 -20.62 -4.09 4.61
N HIS A 70 -20.87 -2.98 3.91
CA HIS A 70 -21.20 -1.68 4.51
C HIS A 70 -20.18 -1.27 5.58
N ASP A 71 -18.89 -1.46 5.32
CA ASP A 71 -17.80 -1.03 6.19
C ASP A 71 -17.27 0.33 5.74
N GLU A 72 -17.99 1.41 6.07
CA GLU A 72 -17.66 2.77 5.63
C GLU A 72 -16.30 3.23 6.16
N VAL A 73 -15.90 2.76 7.34
CA VAL A 73 -14.61 3.13 7.96
C VAL A 73 -13.44 2.53 7.19
N SER A 74 -13.55 1.26 6.77
CA SER A 74 -12.54 0.66 5.90
C SER A 74 -12.55 1.30 4.51
N CYS A 75 -13.72 1.61 3.94
CA CYS A 75 -13.81 2.32 2.66
C CYS A 75 -13.14 3.71 2.71
N ASP A 76 -13.39 4.48 3.77
CA ASP A 76 -12.75 5.79 3.95
C ASP A 76 -11.23 5.65 4.10
N LEU A 77 -10.76 4.73 4.95
CA LEU A 77 -9.33 4.47 5.11
C LEU A 77 -8.68 4.10 3.77
N LEU A 78 -9.29 3.22 2.98
CA LEU A 78 -8.81 2.83 1.66
C LEU A 78 -8.78 4.02 0.69
N THR A 79 -9.80 4.88 0.72
CA THR A 79 -9.84 6.11 -0.10
C THR A 79 -8.65 7.03 0.23
N GLN A 80 -8.41 7.27 1.52
CA GLN A 80 -7.28 8.08 1.97
C GLN A 80 -5.94 7.46 1.54
N ARG A 81 -5.81 6.13 1.61
CA ARG A 81 -4.61 5.42 1.13
C ARG A 81 -4.43 5.60 -0.37
N LEU A 82 -5.48 5.38 -1.16
CA LEU A 82 -5.45 5.55 -2.62
C LEU A 82 -5.00 6.95 -3.01
N GLN A 83 -5.56 7.99 -2.40
CA GLN A 83 -5.20 9.38 -2.71
C GLN A 83 -3.69 9.64 -2.55
N VAL A 84 -3.09 9.15 -1.46
CA VAL A 84 -1.65 9.31 -1.22
C VAL A 84 -0.84 8.55 -2.26
N HIS A 85 -1.15 7.26 -2.48
CA HIS A 85 -0.34 6.43 -3.36
C HIS A 85 -0.48 6.83 -4.83
N GLU A 86 -1.67 7.19 -5.30
CA GLU A 86 -1.91 7.66 -6.68
C GLU A 86 -1.21 8.98 -6.97
N LYS A 87 -1.26 9.93 -6.02
CA LYS A 87 -0.53 11.20 -6.14
C LYS A 87 0.97 10.97 -6.22
N THR A 88 1.53 10.11 -5.37
CA THR A 88 2.96 9.78 -5.41
C THR A 88 3.32 9.06 -6.71
N ALA A 89 2.52 8.09 -7.15
CA ALA A 89 2.76 7.37 -8.40
C ALA A 89 2.79 8.31 -9.62
N TRP A 90 1.87 9.28 -9.68
CA TRP A 90 1.91 10.32 -10.71
C TRP A 90 3.21 11.14 -10.68
N MET A 91 3.64 11.59 -9.50
CA MET A 91 4.90 12.33 -9.36
C MET A 91 6.09 11.48 -9.84
N LEU A 92 6.18 10.22 -9.43
CA LEU A 92 7.26 9.32 -9.85
C LEU A 92 7.25 9.06 -11.37
N ARG A 93 6.07 8.87 -11.99
CA ARG A 93 5.96 8.76 -13.45
C ARG A 93 6.49 10.00 -14.16
N SER A 94 6.24 11.21 -13.62
CA SER A 94 6.77 12.44 -14.22
C SER A 94 8.31 12.52 -14.19
N LEU A 95 8.95 11.91 -13.19
CA LEU A 95 10.42 11.83 -13.11
C LEU A 95 11.04 10.83 -14.09
N LEU A 96 10.27 9.82 -14.52
CA LEU A 96 10.70 8.83 -15.51
C LEU A 96 10.34 9.20 -16.95
N ALA A 97 9.40 10.12 -17.15
CA ALA A 97 8.99 10.62 -18.46
C ALA A 97 9.98 11.65 -19.06
N THR A 98 11.17 11.77 -18.47
CA THR A 98 12.26 12.68 -18.87
C THR A 98 13.43 11.87 -19.38
#